data_AF-A0A0F6IIB1-F1
#
_entry.id   AF-A0A0F6IIB1-F1
#
_cell.length_a   1.000
_cell.length_b   1.000
_cell.length_c   1.000
_cell.angle_alpha   90.00
_cell.angle_beta   90.00
_cell.angle_gamma   90.00
#
_symmetry.space_group_name_H-M   'P 1'
#
loop_
_entity.id
_entity.type
_entity.pdbx_description
1 polymer ?
#
loop_
_entity_poly.entity_id
_entity_poly.type
_entity_poly.pdbx_seq_one_letter_code
_entity_poly.pdbx_strand_id
1 'polypeptide(L)'
;MYSQKSFEIYSNLIFIEKLPMPYEIVTLKINNIYSKKNLSKLEFLILLSKAKRIQPKDEKLRSWHYSSWCNIQFLTIFGSYELKLYLGGLGFLTLPDGKTGALLFDLNGK
;
A
#
# COMPACT_ATOMS: atom_id res chain seq x y z
N MET A 1 14.73 19.54 -5.96
CA MET A 1 14.17 19.30 -7.31
C MET A 1 13.37 18.00 -7.26
N TYR A 2 12.06 18.10 -7.41
CA TYR A 2 11.17 16.94 -7.47
C TYR A 2 11.37 16.20 -8.78
N SER A 3 11.50 14.87 -8.76
CA SER A 3 11.56 14.11 -10.02
C SER A 3 10.17 14.13 -10.67
N GLN A 4 10.10 14.42 -11.97
CA GLN A 4 8.85 14.47 -12.75
C GLN A 4 7.99 13.20 -12.58
N LYS A 5 8.62 12.02 -12.46
CA LYS A 5 7.96 10.73 -12.23
C LYS A 5 7.16 10.65 -10.93
N SER A 6 7.58 11.39 -9.90
CA SER A 6 6.87 11.42 -8.62
C SER A 6 5.50 12.05 -8.78
N PHE A 7 5.39 13.15 -9.54
CA PHE A 7 4.13 13.85 -9.79
C PHE A 7 3.12 13.05 -10.60
N GLU A 8 3.58 12.26 -11.57
CA GLU A 8 2.71 11.42 -12.41
C GLU A 8 1.96 10.35 -11.59
N ILE A 9 2.63 9.74 -10.59
CA ILE A 9 2.01 8.70 -9.74
C ILE A 9 0.80 9.27 -8.99
N TYR A 10 0.88 10.51 -8.46
CA TYR A 10 -0.21 11.12 -7.70
C TYR A 10 -1.42 11.51 -8.58
N SER A 11 -1.19 11.86 -9.85
CA SER A 11 -2.26 12.29 -10.75
C SER A 11 -3.24 11.18 -11.13
N ASN A 12 -2.81 9.91 -11.04
CA ASN A 12 -3.59 8.74 -11.44
C ASN A 12 -4.14 7.93 -10.26
N LEU A 13 -4.01 8.43 -9.03
CA LEU A 13 -4.55 7.73 -7.86
C LEU A 13 -6.08 7.81 -7.84
N ILE A 14 -6.71 6.68 -7.56
CA ILE A 14 -8.16 6.60 -7.30
C ILE A 14 -8.44 6.46 -5.81
N PHE A 15 -9.65 6.83 -5.41
CA PHE A 15 -10.17 6.44 -4.10
C PHE A 15 -10.64 4.98 -4.17
N ILE A 16 -10.10 4.14 -3.29
CA ILE A 16 -10.48 2.72 -3.22
C ILE A 16 -11.70 2.60 -2.32
N GLU A 17 -12.86 2.28 -2.89
CA GLU A 17 -14.10 2.18 -2.12
C GLU A 17 -14.13 0.98 -1.19
N LYS A 18 -13.56 -0.15 -1.60
CA LYS A 18 -13.55 -1.38 -0.79
C LYS A 18 -12.17 -2.03 -0.83
N LEU A 19 -11.67 -2.38 0.36
CA LEU A 19 -10.45 -3.16 0.49
C LEU A 19 -10.77 -4.64 0.63
N PRO A 20 -9.89 -5.51 0.13
CA PRO A 20 -9.97 -6.93 0.42
C PRO A 20 -9.76 -7.17 1.91
N MET A 21 -10.59 -8.03 2.48
CA MET A 21 -10.46 -8.48 3.85
C MET A 21 -9.34 -9.51 3.97
N PRO A 22 -8.65 -9.61 5.13
CA PRO A 22 -7.55 -10.57 5.31
C PRO A 22 -7.93 -12.03 5.01
N TYR A 23 -9.17 -12.43 5.30
CA TYR A 23 -9.65 -13.79 5.04
C TYR A 23 -9.90 -14.08 3.55
N GLU A 24 -9.96 -13.06 2.69
CA GLU A 24 -10.12 -13.22 1.23
C GLU A 24 -8.78 -13.51 0.54
N ILE A 25 -7.65 -13.44 1.26
CA ILE A 25 -6.31 -13.64 0.72
C ILE A 25 -5.96 -15.13 0.66
N VAL A 26 -5.79 -15.63 -0.57
CA VAL A 26 -5.45 -17.02 -0.86
C VAL A 26 -3.93 -17.23 -0.87
N THR A 27 -3.20 -16.33 -1.54
CA THR A 27 -1.74 -16.37 -1.60
C THR A 27 -1.16 -15.01 -1.24
N LEU A 28 0.02 -15.02 -0.61
CA LEU A 28 0.69 -13.82 -0.14
C LEU A 28 2.20 -13.99 -0.28
N LYS A 29 2.83 -13.01 -0.90
CA LYS A 29 4.28 -12.87 -1.01
C LYS A 29 4.68 -11.50 -0.48
N ILE A 30 5.55 -11.49 0.53
CA ILE A 30 6.10 -10.27 1.11
C ILE A 30 7.58 -10.21 0.75
N ASN A 31 8.00 -9.08 0.17
CA ASN A 31 9.39 -8.80 -0.16
C ASN A 31 9.85 -7.56 0.61
N ASN A 32 10.59 -7.79 1.69
CA ASN A 32 11.20 -6.73 2.50
C ASN A 32 12.48 -6.26 1.82
N ILE A 33 12.43 -5.08 1.20
CA ILE A 33 13.55 -4.49 0.45
C ILE A 33 14.56 -3.87 1.42
N TYR A 34 14.07 -3.26 2.50
CA TYR A 34 14.92 -2.60 3.48
C TYR A 34 15.20 -3.51 4.68
N SER A 35 16.45 -3.98 4.81
CA SER A 35 16.85 -5.04 5.75
C SER A 35 16.62 -4.74 7.24
N LYS A 36 16.47 -3.47 7.65
CA LYS A 36 16.22 -3.10 9.06
C LYS A 36 14.76 -3.22 9.49
N LYS A 37 13.81 -3.45 8.56
CA LYS A 37 12.40 -3.71 8.87
C LYS A 37 11.96 -4.98 8.17
N ASN A 38 11.34 -5.88 8.91
CA ASN A 38 10.74 -7.08 8.37
C ASN A 38 9.25 -7.08 8.71
N LEU A 39 8.42 -7.18 7.69
CA LEU A 39 6.98 -7.37 7.84
C LEU A 39 6.67 -8.86 7.68
N SER A 40 6.13 -9.48 8.73
CA SER A 40 5.64 -10.85 8.69
C SER A 40 4.25 -10.93 8.05
N LYS A 41 3.84 -12.15 7.66
CA LYS A 41 2.49 -12.42 7.15
C LYS A 41 1.39 -12.00 8.13
N LEU A 42 1.53 -12.34 9.41
CA LEU A 42 0.52 -12.03 10.41
C LEU A 42 0.38 -10.51 10.63
N GLU A 43 1.52 -9.80 10.75
CA GLU A 43 1.52 -8.34 10.88
C GLU A 43 0.87 -7.67 9.68
N PHE A 44 1.17 -8.14 8.46
CA PHE A 44 0.52 -7.61 7.27
C PHE A 44 -1.01 -7.78 7.31
N LEU A 45 -1.52 -8.95 7.68
CA LEU A 45 -2.95 -9.19 7.76
C LEU A 45 -3.64 -8.29 8.81
N ILE A 46 -2.98 -8.05 9.94
CA ILE A 46 -3.45 -7.12 10.99
C ILE A 46 -3.41 -5.67 10.48
N LEU A 47 -2.35 -5.28 9.78
CA LEU A 47 -2.23 -3.94 9.20
C LEU A 47 -3.30 -3.70 8.13
N LEU A 48 -3.57 -4.68 7.28
CA LEU A 48 -4.58 -4.58 6.24
C LEU A 48 -5.99 -4.40 6.82
N SER A 49 -6.34 -5.10 7.89
CA SER A 49 -7.65 -4.94 8.54
C SER A 49 -7.86 -3.57 9.18
N LYS A 50 -6.76 -2.90 9.55
CA LYS A 50 -6.76 -1.55 10.14
C LYS A 50 -6.46 -0.44 9.14
N ALA A 51 -6.21 -0.77 7.87
CA ALA A 51 -5.79 0.19 6.87
C ALA A 51 -6.84 1.27 6.63
N LYS A 52 -6.40 2.54 6.64
CA LYS A 52 -7.27 3.68 6.36
C LYS A 52 -7.16 4.02 4.88
N ARG A 53 -8.30 4.06 4.19
CA ARG A 53 -8.40 4.58 2.82
C ARG A 53 -8.23 6.10 2.87
N ILE A 54 -7.45 6.67 1.96
CA ILE A 54 -7.24 8.12 1.88
C ILE A 54 -7.58 8.62 0.48
N GLN A 55 -7.97 9.89 0.37
CA GLN A 55 -8.32 10.48 -0.91
C GLN A 55 -7.06 10.89 -1.68
N PRO A 56 -7.07 10.81 -3.02
CA PRO A 56 -5.97 11.29 -3.86
C PRO A 56 -5.56 12.75 -3.61
N LYS A 57 -6.48 13.57 -3.09
CA LYS A 57 -6.27 15.00 -2.82
C LYS A 57 -5.76 15.28 -1.40
N ASP A 58 -5.63 14.27 -0.54
CA ASP A 58 -5.18 14.46 0.84
C ASP A 58 -3.74 15.00 0.88
N GLU A 59 -3.51 16.06 1.65
CA GLU A 59 -2.22 16.76 1.73
C GLU A 59 -1.05 15.85 2.10
N LYS A 60 -1.31 14.78 2.87
CA LYS A 60 -0.32 13.78 3.25
C LYS A 60 0.36 13.11 2.04
N LEU A 61 -0.30 13.06 0.88
CA LEU A 61 0.29 12.53 -0.36
C LEU A 61 1.28 13.50 -1.00
N ARG A 62 1.14 14.81 -0.79
CA ARG A 62 1.94 15.86 -1.44
C ARG A 62 3.36 15.97 -0.89
N SER A 63 3.58 15.53 0.35
CA SER A 63 4.86 15.70 1.06
C SER A 63 5.71 14.42 1.14
N TRP A 64 5.29 13.34 0.47
CA TRP A 64 5.90 12.02 0.68
C TRP A 64 6.91 11.66 -0.42
N HIS A 65 8.20 11.58 -0.08
CA HIS A 65 9.28 11.35 -1.06
C HIS A 65 10.16 10.13 -0.78
N TYR A 66 9.64 9.13 -0.05
CA TYR A 66 10.43 7.95 0.31
C TYR A 66 10.27 6.81 -0.71
N SER A 67 11.31 5.99 -0.86
CA SER A 67 11.22 4.72 -1.59
C SER A 67 10.40 3.69 -0.80
N SER A 68 9.77 2.73 -1.48
CA SER A 68 9.10 1.64 -0.77
C SER A 68 10.13 0.79 -0.04
N TRP A 69 9.82 0.39 1.19
CA TRP A 69 10.69 -0.49 1.99
C TRP A 69 10.19 -1.93 1.98
N CYS A 70 8.93 -2.16 1.58
CA CYS A 70 8.34 -3.47 1.45
C CYS A 70 7.35 -3.49 0.28
N ASN A 71 7.45 -4.54 -0.54
CA ASN A 71 6.52 -4.81 -1.63
C ASN A 71 5.78 -6.10 -1.33
N ILE A 72 4.46 -6.07 -1.46
CA ILE A 72 3.58 -7.16 -1.07
C ILE A 72 2.71 -7.48 -2.28
N GLN A 73 2.67 -8.75 -2.65
CA GLN A 73 1.80 -9.25 -3.70
C GLN A 73 0.87 -10.27 -3.08
N PHE A 74 -0.43 -10.14 -3.34
CA PHE A 74 -1.40 -11.08 -2.82
C PHE A 74 -2.53 -11.35 -3.82
N LEU A 75 -3.05 -12.56 -3.77
CA LEU A 75 -4.16 -13.00 -4.61
C LEU A 75 -5.39 -13.18 -3.74
N THR A 76 -6.52 -12.63 -4.19
CA THR A 76 -7.84 -12.92 -3.63
C THR A 76 -8.70 -13.60 -4.69
N ILE A 77 -9.92 -13.99 -4.31
CA ILE A 77 -10.94 -14.48 -5.27
C ILE A 77 -11.32 -13.43 -6.33
N PHE A 78 -11.00 -12.15 -6.11
CA PHE A 78 -11.31 -11.05 -7.02
C PHE A 78 -10.13 -10.68 -7.94
N GLY A 79 -8.95 -11.27 -7.73
CA GLY A 79 -7.78 -11.05 -8.56
C GLY A 79 -6.51 -10.73 -7.79
N SER A 80 -5.47 -10.33 -8.52
CA SER A 80 -4.15 -10.05 -7.96
C SER A 80 -4.00 -8.58 -7.58
N TYR A 81 -3.39 -8.35 -6.44
CA TYR A 81 -3.11 -7.03 -5.88
C TYR A 81 -1.61 -6.88 -5.65
N GLU A 82 -1.12 -5.66 -5.84
CA GLU A 82 0.25 -5.27 -5.47
C GLU A 82 0.20 -4.06 -4.54
N LEU A 83 0.82 -4.19 -3.37
CA LEU A 83 0.95 -3.13 -2.38
C LEU A 83 2.41 -2.75 -2.21
N LYS A 84 2.72 -1.46 -2.39
CA LYS A 84 4.02 -0.88 -2.04
C LYS A 84 3.87 -0.11 -0.74
N LEU A 85 4.60 -0.51 0.30
CA LEU A 85 4.63 0.16 1.60
C LEU A 85 5.84 1.09 1.70
N TYR A 86 5.56 2.32 2.13
CA TYR A 86 6.52 3.38 2.29
C TYR A 86 6.79 3.67 3.76
N LEU A 87 7.94 4.29 4.05
CA LEU A 87 8.28 4.68 5.41
C LEU A 87 7.25 5.69 5.91
N GLY A 88 6.81 5.55 7.17
CA GLY A 88 5.77 6.36 7.80
C GLY A 88 4.32 5.91 7.54
N GLY A 89 4.13 4.76 6.88
CA GLY A 89 2.83 4.08 6.83
C GLY A 89 1.99 4.34 5.60
N LEU A 90 2.44 5.16 4.66
CA LEU A 90 1.77 5.27 3.37
C LEU A 90 1.92 3.97 2.56
N GLY A 91 0.86 3.53 1.91
CA GLY A 91 0.89 2.40 0.99
C GLY A 91 0.12 2.65 -0.29
N PHE A 92 0.67 2.24 -1.42
CA PHE A 92 -0.01 2.30 -2.72
C PHE A 92 -0.46 0.90 -3.13
N LEU A 93 -1.77 0.71 -3.22
CA LEU A 93 -2.41 -0.53 -3.58
C LEU A 93 -2.85 -0.47 -5.04
N THR A 94 -2.27 -1.32 -5.86
CA THR A 94 -2.73 -1.59 -7.24
C THR A 94 -3.75 -2.71 -7.20
N LEU A 95 -4.91 -2.43 -7.76
CA LEU A 95 -6.06 -3.32 -7.85
C LEU A 95 -5.92 -4.27 -9.07
N PRO A 96 -6.75 -5.31 -9.17
CA PRO A 96 -6.74 -6.22 -10.32
C PRO A 96 -7.00 -5.56 -11.67
N ASP A 97 -7.70 -4.41 -11.70
CA ASP A 97 -7.94 -3.63 -12.91
C ASP A 97 -6.77 -2.70 -13.29
N GLY A 98 -5.64 -2.78 -12.57
CA GLY A 98 -4.44 -2.00 -12.78
C GLY A 98 -4.49 -0.59 -12.20
N LYS A 99 -5.62 -0.15 -11.64
CA LYS A 99 -5.70 1.16 -10.98
C LYS A 99 -5.03 1.13 -9.63
N THR A 100 -4.45 2.26 -9.24
CA THR A 100 -3.76 2.39 -7.95
C THR A 100 -4.49 3.38 -7.06
N GLY A 101 -4.64 3.05 -5.78
CA GLY A 101 -5.08 4.01 -4.76
C GLY A 101 -4.15 4.01 -3.56
N ALA A 102 -4.34 4.99 -2.69
CA ALA A 102 -3.49 5.20 -1.54
C ALA A 102 -4.18 4.83 -0.22
N LEU A 103 -3.39 4.26 0.68
CA LEU A 103 -3.80 3.75 1.99
C LEU A 103 -2.82 4.23 3.06
N LEU A 104 -3.30 4.34 4.29
CA LEU A 104 -2.49 4.64 5.45
C LEU A 104 -2.54 3.49 6.44
N PHE A 105 -1.36 3.00 6.80
CA PHE A 105 -1.11 1.91 7.74
C PHE A 105 -0.46 2.47 9.00
N ASP A 106 -0.95 2.06 10.17
CA ASP A 106 -0.25 2.35 11.42
C ASP A 106 0.85 1.32 11.65
N LEU A 107 2.06 1.65 11.17
CA LEU A 107 3.23 0.76 11.29
C LEU A 107 3.81 0.69 12.71
N ASN A 108 3.30 1.50 13.66
CA ASN A 108 3.74 1.49 15.05
C ASN A 108 2.80 0.68 15.95
N GLY A 109 1.71 0.13 15.41
CA GLY A 109 0.90 -0.89 16.08
C GLY A 109 0.27 -0.45 17.40
N LYS A 110 -0.20 0.80 17.51
CA LYS A 110 -1.16 1.16 18.58
C LYS A 110 -2.60 0.84 18.18
#